data_AF-A0A8S9JYH3-F1
#
_entry.id   AF-A0A8S9JYH3-F1
#
_cell.length_a   1.000
_cell.length_b   1.000
_cell.length_c   1.000
_cell.angle_alpha   90.00
_cell.angle_beta   90.00
_cell.angle_gamma   90.00
#
_symmetry.space_group_name_H-M   'P 1'
#
loop_
_entity.id
_entity.type
_entity.pdbx_description
1 polymer ?
#
loop_
_entity_poly.entity_id
_entity_poly.type
_entity_poly.pdbx_seq_one_letter_code
_entity_poly.pdbx_strand_id
1 'polypeptide(L)'
;MFVASFFFDRAAEAGFVDPSQPVATVRPSDFEKAANQACNMKMGEGKTKFPRVEEDNLPYLCLDLVYQYTLLVDGFGLKPSQTITLVKKVTYGEHAVEAAWPLGSAIEAVSSL
;
A
#
# COMPACT_ATOMS: atom_id res chain seq x y z
N MET A 1 9.33 9.41 -2.00
CA MET A 1 8.59 8.77 -3.11
C MET A 1 7.16 8.54 -2.65
N PHE A 2 6.19 8.94 -3.47
CA PHE A 2 4.77 8.61 -3.23
C PHE A 2 4.45 7.28 -3.91
N VAL A 3 3.78 6.40 -3.19
CA VAL A 3 3.35 5.08 -3.66
C VAL A 3 1.86 4.95 -3.35
N ALA A 4 1.03 4.65 -4.34
CA ALA A 4 -0.42 4.76 -4.23
C ALA A 4 -1.13 3.41 -4.40
N SER A 5 -2.47 3.45 -4.35
CA SER A 5 -3.36 2.33 -4.68
C SER A 5 -3.07 1.08 -3.85
N PHE A 6 -2.83 -0.06 -4.50
CA PHE A 6 -2.74 -1.38 -3.85
C PHE A 6 -1.65 -1.48 -2.77
N PHE A 7 -0.58 -0.68 -2.86
CA PHE A 7 0.43 -0.61 -1.79
C PHE A 7 -0.15 -0.07 -0.48
N PHE A 8 -1.00 0.95 -0.55
CA PHE A 8 -1.67 1.49 0.64
C PHE A 8 -2.67 0.47 1.20
N ASP A 9 -3.49 -0.13 0.33
CA ASP A 9 -4.54 -1.05 0.78
C ASP A 9 -3.95 -2.31 1.43
N ARG A 10 -2.95 -2.95 0.81
CA ARG A 10 -2.25 -4.10 1.42
C ARG A 10 -1.57 -3.75 2.74
N ALA A 11 -0.95 -2.58 2.83
CA ALA A 11 -0.34 -2.13 4.08
C ALA A 11 -1.38 -1.94 5.20
N ALA A 12 -2.54 -1.38 4.86
CA ALA A 12 -3.62 -1.16 5.81
C ALA A 12 -4.28 -2.48 6.25
N GLU A 13 -4.46 -3.42 5.32
CA GLU A 13 -5.01 -4.74 5.58
C GLU A 13 -4.07 -5.64 6.38
N ALA A 14 -2.76 -5.60 6.05
CA ALA A 14 -1.71 -6.26 6.81
C ALA A 14 -1.45 -5.62 8.19
N GLY A 15 -2.09 -4.48 8.47
CA GLY A 15 -2.18 -3.91 9.82
C GLY A 15 -1.04 -2.97 10.21
N PHE A 16 -0.11 -2.66 9.32
CA PHE A 16 1.00 -1.73 9.60
C PHE A 16 0.73 -0.30 9.12
N VAL A 17 -0.47 -0.03 8.59
CA VAL A 17 -0.98 1.30 8.25
C VAL A 17 -2.39 1.49 8.79
N ASP A 18 -2.72 2.72 9.19
CA ASP A 18 -4.07 3.13 9.56
C ASP A 18 -4.87 3.53 8.30
N PRO A 19 -5.93 2.78 7.93
CA PRO A 19 -6.74 3.06 6.75
C PRO A 19 -7.52 4.37 6.83
N SER A 20 -7.67 4.96 8.02
CA SER A 20 -8.35 6.25 8.19
C SER A 20 -7.49 7.44 7.77
N GLN A 21 -6.17 7.26 7.68
CA GLN A 21 -5.25 8.32 7.30
C GLN A 21 -5.16 8.48 5.78
N PRO A 22 -5.06 9.71 5.26
CA PRO A 22 -4.89 9.94 3.83
C PRO A 22 -3.52 9.51 3.32
N VAL A 23 -2.51 9.52 4.20
CA VAL A 23 -1.12 9.14 3.93
C VAL A 23 -0.54 8.35 5.09
N ALA A 24 0.45 7.51 4.80
CA ALA A 24 1.26 6.83 5.80
C ALA A 24 2.73 6.83 5.41
N THR A 25 3.62 6.94 6.40
CA THR A 25 5.06 6.88 6.18
C THR A 25 5.56 5.51 6.60
N VAL A 26 6.14 4.77 5.66
CA VAL A 26 6.61 3.38 5.86
C VAL A 26 7.97 3.17 5.21
N ARG A 27 8.53 1.98 5.37
CA ARG A 27 9.73 1.50 4.66
C ARG A 27 9.40 0.23 3.88
N PRO A 28 10.10 -0.08 2.76
CA PRO A 28 9.94 -1.37 2.10
C PRO A 28 10.14 -2.55 3.05
N SER A 29 11.05 -2.45 4.04
CA SER A 29 11.23 -3.49 5.07
C SER A 29 9.97 -3.80 5.90
N ASP A 30 8.99 -2.90 5.95
CA ASP A 30 7.74 -3.16 6.68
C ASP A 30 6.83 -4.12 5.90
N PHE A 31 6.85 -4.05 4.56
CA PHE A 31 6.22 -5.06 3.70
C PHE A 31 6.91 -6.42 3.85
N GLU A 32 8.25 -6.47 3.93
CA GLU A 32 8.99 -7.71 4.17
C GLU A 32 8.64 -8.36 5.51
N LYS A 33 8.52 -7.57 6.59
CA LYS A 33 8.09 -8.09 7.90
C LYS A 33 6.67 -8.66 7.84
N ALA A 34 5.75 -7.93 7.21
CA ALA A 34 4.37 -8.39 7.03
C ALA A 34 4.31 -9.65 6.15
N ALA A 35 5.11 -9.71 5.08
CA ALA A 35 5.25 -10.89 4.23
C ALA A 35 5.72 -12.09 5.04
N ASN A 36 6.76 -11.96 5.85
CA ASN A 36 7.24 -13.04 6.71
C ASN A 36 6.16 -13.54 7.68
N GLN A 37 5.33 -12.65 8.22
CA GLN A 37 4.20 -13.06 9.07
C GLN A 37 3.13 -13.81 8.29
N ALA A 38 2.75 -13.31 7.11
CA ALA A 38 1.73 -13.91 6.25
C ALA A 38 2.18 -15.26 5.66
N CYS A 39 3.44 -15.39 5.26
CA CYS A 39 3.96 -16.63 4.65
C CYS A 39 4.16 -17.75 5.67
N ASN A 40 4.33 -17.42 6.96
CA ASN A 40 4.48 -18.41 8.04
C ASN A 40 3.17 -18.69 8.79
N MET A 41 2.04 -18.08 8.39
CA MET A 41 0.75 -18.35 9.02
C MET A 41 0.12 -19.64 8.49
N LYS A 42 -0.65 -20.32 9.34
CA LYS A 42 -1.57 -21.37 8.86
C LYS A 42 -2.82 -20.71 8.31
N MET A 43 -3.41 -21.27 7.25
CA MET A 43 -4.61 -20.71 6.62
C MET A 43 -5.77 -20.49 7.61
N GLY A 44 -5.98 -21.41 8.55
CA GLY A 44 -7.03 -21.27 9.58
C GLY A 44 -6.81 -20.11 10.58
N GLU A 45 -5.60 -19.53 10.62
CA GLU A 45 -5.27 -18.39 11.49
C GLU A 45 -5.39 -17.04 10.76
N GLY A 46 -5.65 -17.05 9.44
CA GLY A 46 -5.59 -15.88 8.57
C GLY A 46 -6.46 -14.72 9.06
N LYS A 47 -7.75 -14.96 9.29
CA LYS A 47 -8.68 -13.94 9.81
C LYS A 47 -8.34 -13.46 11.22
N THR A 48 -7.71 -14.29 12.05
CA THR A 48 -7.30 -13.88 13.40
C THR A 48 -6.07 -12.97 13.36
N LYS A 49 -5.09 -13.28 12.50
CA LYS A 49 -3.86 -12.49 12.36
C LYS A 49 -4.04 -11.24 11.50
N PHE A 50 -4.87 -11.33 10.47
CA PHE A 50 -5.13 -10.28 9.50
C PHE A 50 -6.64 -10.02 9.37
N PRO A 51 -7.28 -9.45 10.40
CA PRO A 51 -8.74 -9.32 10.45
C PRO A 51 -9.32 -8.40 9.37
N ARG A 52 -8.50 -7.50 8.81
CA ARG A 52 -8.89 -6.54 7.77
C ARG A 52 -8.76 -7.10 6.35
N VAL A 53 -8.08 -8.24 6.16
CA VAL A 53 -7.96 -8.87 4.85
C VAL A 53 -9.26 -9.62 4.56
N GLU A 54 -9.84 -9.40 3.39
CA GLU A 54 -11.01 -10.14 2.93
C GLU A 54 -10.71 -11.64 2.78
N GLU A 55 -11.71 -12.50 3.03
CA GLU A 55 -11.50 -13.95 3.09
C GLU A 55 -10.94 -14.51 1.77
N ASP A 56 -11.48 -14.04 0.64
CA ASP A 56 -11.02 -14.42 -0.70
C ASP A 56 -9.60 -13.93 -1.02
N ASN A 57 -9.10 -12.93 -0.29
CA ASN A 57 -7.77 -12.37 -0.46
C ASN A 57 -6.71 -13.05 0.44
N LEU A 58 -7.12 -13.72 1.52
CA LEU A 58 -6.18 -14.38 2.46
C LEU A 58 -5.22 -15.37 1.78
N PRO A 59 -5.64 -16.21 0.82
CA PRO A 59 -4.73 -17.14 0.14
C PRO A 59 -3.58 -16.45 -0.61
N TYR A 60 -3.77 -15.19 -0.99
CA TYR A 60 -2.82 -14.41 -1.80
C TYR A 60 -1.99 -13.43 -0.99
N LEU A 61 -2.29 -13.22 0.30
CA LEU A 61 -1.65 -12.18 1.12
C LEU A 61 -0.12 -12.31 1.18
N CYS A 62 0.41 -13.53 1.34
CA CYS A 62 1.85 -13.77 1.31
C CYS A 62 2.45 -13.36 -0.04
N LEU A 63 1.83 -13.78 -1.15
CA LEU A 63 2.26 -13.44 -2.50
C LEU A 63 2.26 -11.93 -2.73
N ASP A 64 1.17 -11.25 -2.37
CA ASP A 64 1.01 -9.80 -2.53
C ASP A 64 2.09 -9.02 -1.79
N LEU A 65 2.34 -9.36 -0.51
CA LEU A 65 3.32 -8.66 0.32
C LEU A 65 4.76 -8.92 -0.13
N VAL A 66 5.07 -10.16 -0.52
CA VAL A 66 6.38 -10.49 -1.13
C VAL A 66 6.56 -9.71 -2.43
N TYR A 67 5.56 -9.71 -3.31
CA TYR A 67 5.61 -8.99 -4.59
C TYR A 67 5.80 -7.48 -4.39
N GLN A 68 5.06 -6.87 -3.45
CA GLN A 68 5.22 -5.45 -3.16
C GLN A 68 6.62 -5.12 -2.63
N TYR A 69 7.17 -5.95 -1.75
CA TYR A 69 8.53 -5.76 -1.26
C TYR A 69 9.57 -5.88 -2.38
N THR A 70 9.55 -6.97 -3.14
CA THR A 70 10.53 -7.23 -4.21
C THR A 70 10.39 -6.22 -5.35
N LEU A 71 9.18 -5.78 -5.70
CA LEU A 71 8.99 -4.72 -6.68
C LEU A 71 9.62 -3.40 -6.23
N LEU A 72 9.50 -3.03 -4.95
CA LEU A 72 10.12 -1.82 -4.42
C LEU A 72 11.64 -1.93 -4.36
N VAL A 73 12.17 -3.04 -3.85
CA VAL A 73 13.61 -3.19 -3.58
C VAL A 73 14.37 -3.70 -4.80
N ASP A 74 13.97 -4.83 -5.36
CA ASP A 74 14.67 -5.46 -6.48
C ASP A 74 14.25 -4.84 -7.82
N GLY A 75 12.97 -4.49 -7.98
CA GLY A 75 12.44 -3.89 -9.21
C GLY A 75 12.84 -2.43 -9.37
N PHE A 76 12.50 -1.60 -8.37
CA PHE A 76 12.76 -0.15 -8.40
C PHE A 76 14.07 0.27 -7.74
N GLY A 77 14.80 -0.64 -7.08
CA GLY A 77 16.11 -0.35 -6.51
C GLY A 77 16.08 0.46 -5.20
N LEU A 78 14.95 0.51 -4.48
CA LEU A 78 14.87 1.23 -3.22
C LEU A 78 15.67 0.50 -2.14
N LYS A 79 16.29 1.25 -1.22
CA LYS A 79 16.88 0.63 -0.03
C LYS A 79 15.75 0.13 0.88
N PRO A 80 15.86 -1.05 1.51
CA PRO A 80 14.85 -1.55 2.44
C PRO A 80 14.52 -0.58 3.58
N SER A 81 15.50 0.24 4.00
CA SER A 81 15.37 1.25 5.05
C SER A 81 14.89 2.61 4.56
N GLN A 82 14.74 2.81 3.25
CA GLN A 82 14.33 4.08 2.67
C GLN A 82 12.89 4.41 3.04
N THR A 83 12.67 5.63 3.52
CA THR A 83 11.33 6.14 3.80
C THR A 83 10.56 6.38 2.51
N ILE A 84 9.35 5.82 2.43
CA ILE A 84 8.37 6.09 1.37
C ILE A 84 7.06 6.56 1.99
N THR A 85 6.26 7.26 1.18
CA THR A 85 4.94 7.73 1.60
C THR A 85 3.88 6.96 0.82
N LEU A 86 3.11 6.14 1.52
CA LEU A 86 1.92 5.55 0.96
C LEU A 86 0.83 6.62 0.93
N VAL A 87 0.16 6.79 -0.20
CA VAL A 87 -0.85 7.84 -0.39
C VAL A 87 -2.15 7.23 -0.90
N LYS A 88 -3.24 7.50 -0.18
CA LYS A 88 -4.61 7.22 -0.59
C LYS A 88 -5.31 8.49 -1.06
N LYS A 89 -5.10 9.59 -0.34
CA LYS A 89 -5.61 10.91 -0.68
C LYS A 89 -4.56 11.99 -0.46
N VAL A 90 -4.64 13.06 -1.25
CA VAL A 90 -3.84 14.28 -1.10
C VAL A 90 -4.76 15.39 -0.61
N THR A 91 -4.35 16.08 0.44
CA THR A 91 -5.07 17.26 0.93
C THR A 91 -4.80 18.45 0.03
N TYR A 92 -5.87 19.07 -0.46
CA TYR A 92 -5.83 20.29 -1.27
C TYR A 92 -6.86 21.29 -0.74
N GLY A 93 -6.38 22.35 -0.07
CA GLY A 93 -7.24 23.24 0.71
C GLY A 93 -7.97 22.47 1.81
N GLU A 94 -9.30 22.55 1.82
CA GLU A 94 -10.17 21.83 2.76
C GLU A 94 -10.62 20.45 2.25
N HIS A 95 -10.18 20.06 1.04
CA HIS A 95 -10.62 18.84 0.40
C HIS A 95 -9.55 17.74 0.41
N ALA A 96 -9.98 16.49 0.52
CA ALA A 96 -9.13 15.32 0.35
C ALA A 96 -9.42 14.68 -1.00
N VAL A 97 -8.49 14.83 -1.95
CA VAL A 97 -8.62 14.32 -3.32
C VAL A 97 -7.93 12.97 -3.43
N GLU A 98 -8.53 12.02 -4.14
CA GLU A 98 -7.94 10.71 -4.34
C GLU A 98 -6.60 10.81 -5.08
N ALA A 99 -5.59 10.07 -4.60
CA ALA A 99 -4.30 9.97 -5.26
C ALA A 99 -4.38 9.01 -6.45
N ALA A 100 -4.99 9.49 -7.53
CA ALA A 100 -5.21 8.75 -8.75
C ALA A 100 -5.00 9.64 -9.99
N TRP A 101 -4.87 8.98 -11.14
CA TRP A 101 -4.65 9.64 -12.44
C TRP A 101 -5.73 10.62 -12.91
N PRO A 102 -7.04 10.51 -12.56
CA PRO A 102 -8.09 11.33 -13.19
C PRO A 102 -7.92 12.84 -13.01
N LEU A 103 -7.42 13.30 -11.85
CA LEU A 103 -7.18 14.73 -11.65
C LEU A 103 -6.11 15.26 -12.60
N GLY A 104 -5.04 14.50 -12.82
CA GLY A 104 -3.98 14.86 -13.76
C GLY A 104 -4.51 14.99 -15.19
N SER A 105 -5.33 14.02 -15.63
CA SER A 105 -5.98 14.08 -16.95
C SER A 105 -6.92 15.27 -17.11
N ALA A 106 -7.67 15.63 -16.07
CA ALA A 106 -8.53 16.82 -16.11
C ALA A 106 -7.71 18.12 -16.22
N ILE A 107 -6.59 18.22 -15.50
CA ILE A 107 -5.67 19.36 -15.61
C ILE A 107 -5.10 19.46 -17.03
N GLU A 108 -4.65 18.36 -17.61
CA GLU A 108 -4.14 18.30 -18.99
C GLU A 108 -5.18 18.78 -20.00
N ALA A 109 -6.41 18.25 -19.91
CA ALA A 109 -7.51 18.61 -20.79
C ALA A 109 -7.88 20.10 -20.72
N VAL A 110 -7.94 20.66 -19.51
CA VAL A 110 -8.30 22.08 -19.31
C VAL A 110 -7.15 23.02 -19.64
N SER A 111 -5.89 22.60 -19.44
CA SER A 111 -4.71 23.42 -19.77
C SER A 111 -4.42 23.52 -21.27
N SER A 112 -5.09 22.68 -22.08
CA SER A 112 -4.98 22.67 -23.54
C SER A 112 -6.06 23.50 -24.24
N LEU A 113 -6.94 24.17 -23.46
CA LEU A 113 -7.96 25.12 -23.92
C LEU A 113 -7.42 26.55 -23.90
#